data_AF-A0A7R9YJ88-F1
#
_entry.id   AF-A0A7R9YJ88-F1
#
_cell.length_a   1.000
_cell.length_b   1.000
_cell.length_c   1.000
_cell.angle_alpha   90.00
_cell.angle_beta   90.00
_cell.angle_gamma   90.00
#
_symmetry.space_group_name_H-M   'P 1'
#
loop_
_entity.id
_entity.type
_entity.pdbx_description
1 polymer ?
#
loop_
_entity_poly.entity_id
_entity_poly.type
_entity_poly.pdbx_seq_one_letter_code
_entity_poly.pdbx_strand_id
1 'polypeptide(L)'
;AQLMGAMRDACRQAQLACAPRLVEAVYACGLQCTQEVMGRMYAVLSKRRARVLREDMVEGTPLFLVSAFLPVVESLGFAGEIRKMTSGAAHPQLVFSHWQTLDADP
;
A
#
# COMPACT_ATOMS: atom_id res chain seq x y z
N ALA A 1 -13.58 -26.18 30.35
CA ALA A 1 -13.78 -26.02 28.89
C ALA A 1 -15.03 -25.21 28.54
N GLN A 2 -16.17 -25.37 29.24
CA GLN A 2 -17.43 -24.66 28.92
C GLN A 2 -17.33 -23.13 28.96
N LEU A 3 -16.63 -22.55 29.95
CA LEU A 3 -16.52 -21.09 30.11
C LEU A 3 -15.80 -20.40 28.93
N MET A 4 -14.71 -20.99 28.44
CA MET A 4 -13.94 -20.46 27.31
C MET A 4 -14.76 -20.49 26.02
N GLY A 5 -15.56 -21.55 25.82
CA GLY A 5 -16.46 -21.65 24.67
C GLY A 5 -17.52 -20.56 24.68
N ALA A 6 -18.22 -20.42 25.81
CA ALA A 6 -19.26 -19.42 25.98
C ALA A 6 -18.73 -17.98 25.78
N MET A 7 -17.56 -17.64 26.33
CA MET A 7 -16.99 -16.29 26.15
C MET A 7 -16.57 -16.00 24.72
N ARG A 8 -15.95 -16.96 24.02
CA ARG A 8 -15.60 -16.81 22.61
C ARG A 8 -16.85 -16.55 21.76
N ASP A 9 -17.92 -17.29 22.01
CA ASP A 9 -19.15 -17.20 21.22
C ASP A 9 -19.88 -15.88 21.50
N ALA A 10 -19.93 -15.43 22.75
CA ALA A 10 -20.47 -14.12 23.14
C ALA A 10 -19.72 -12.96 22.47
N CYS A 11 -18.38 -12.96 22.52
CA CYS A 11 -17.56 -11.93 21.85
C CYS A 11 -17.77 -11.94 20.33
N ARG A 12 -17.89 -13.11 19.70
CA ARG A 12 -18.14 -13.22 18.26
C ARG A 12 -19.50 -12.63 17.89
N GLN A 13 -20.55 -12.95 18.65
CA GLN A 13 -21.90 -12.42 18.41
C GLN A 13 -21.94 -10.90 18.58
N ALA A 14 -21.30 -10.36 19.63
CA ALA A 14 -21.20 -8.92 19.84
C ALA A 14 -20.48 -8.22 18.69
N GLN A 15 -19.38 -8.78 18.18
CA GLN A 15 -18.65 -8.21 17.04
C GLN A 15 -19.50 -8.18 15.77
N LEU A 16 -20.21 -9.26 15.47
CA LEU A 16 -21.07 -9.36 14.27
C LEU A 16 -22.26 -8.39 14.33
N ALA A 17 -22.79 -8.10 15.53
CA ALA A 17 -23.84 -7.12 15.72
C ALA A 17 -23.37 -5.67 15.44
N CYS A 18 -22.07 -5.40 15.46
CA CYS A 18 -21.48 -4.08 15.26
C CYS A 18 -21.06 -3.77 13.81
N ALA A 19 -21.56 -4.51 12.81
CA ALA A 19 -21.23 -4.33 11.38
C ALA A 19 -19.71 -4.24 11.12
N PRO A 20 -18.95 -5.32 11.40
CA PRO A 20 -17.50 -5.31 11.29
C PRO A 20 -17.04 -5.09 9.84
N ARG A 21 -15.95 -4.35 9.65
CA ARG A 21 -15.34 -4.09 8.34
C ARG A 21 -13.98 -4.76 8.20
N LEU A 22 -13.62 -5.14 6.98
CA LEU A 22 -12.28 -5.65 6.69
C LEU A 22 -11.25 -4.52 6.74
N VAL A 23 -10.05 -4.86 7.19
CA VAL A 23 -8.89 -3.97 7.19
C VAL A 23 -7.77 -4.58 6.37
N GLU A 24 -7.14 -3.79 5.50
CA GLU A 24 -5.95 -4.19 4.75
C GLU A 24 -4.71 -3.49 5.31
N ALA A 25 -3.56 -4.17 5.26
CA ALA A 25 -2.29 -3.55 5.62
C ALA A 25 -1.81 -2.64 4.48
N VAL A 26 -1.16 -1.54 4.83
CA VAL A 26 -0.65 -0.54 3.88
C VAL A 26 0.83 -0.26 4.14
N TYR A 27 1.61 -0.25 3.06
CA TYR A 27 2.99 0.24 3.06
C TYR A 27 3.05 1.74 2.74
N ALA A 28 3.89 2.46 3.46
CA ALA A 28 4.48 3.69 2.96
C ALA A 28 5.57 3.31 1.94
N CYS A 29 5.42 3.81 0.73
CA CYS A 29 6.30 3.56 -0.41
C CYS A 29 7.04 4.84 -0.77
N GLY A 30 8.36 4.85 -0.57
CA GLY A 30 9.25 5.87 -1.09
C GLY A 30 9.83 5.44 -2.44
N LEU A 31 9.77 6.31 -3.43
CA LEU A 31 10.29 6.09 -4.78
C LEU A 31 11.17 7.25 -5.19
N GLN A 32 12.22 6.93 -5.94
CA GLN A 32 13.06 7.91 -6.61
C GLN A 32 13.14 7.57 -8.09
N CYS A 33 12.95 8.56 -8.96
CA CYS A 33 13.03 8.34 -10.41
C CYS A 33 13.39 9.62 -11.17
N THR A 34 13.78 9.49 -12.43
CA THR A 34 13.94 10.64 -13.34
C THR A 34 12.63 10.99 -14.04
N GLN A 35 12.53 12.22 -14.55
CA GLN A 35 11.34 12.68 -15.28
C GLN A 35 10.94 11.76 -16.45
N GLU A 36 11.91 11.19 -17.17
CA GLU A 36 11.70 10.34 -18.34
C GLU A 36 10.94 9.03 -18.04
N VAL A 37 11.08 8.51 -16.82
CA VAL A 37 10.46 7.25 -16.40
C VAL A 37 9.26 7.45 -15.47
N MET A 38 9.01 8.69 -15.05
CA MET A 38 8.00 9.06 -14.06
C MET A 38 6.59 8.62 -14.47
N GLY A 39 6.21 8.82 -15.74
CA GLY A 39 4.91 8.36 -16.24
C GLY A 39 4.73 6.84 -16.18
N ARG A 40 5.81 6.07 -16.46
CA ARG A 40 5.79 4.60 -16.36
C ARG A 40 5.69 4.13 -14.92
N MET A 41 6.37 4.81 -13.99
CA MET A 41 6.26 4.55 -12.56
C MET A 41 4.82 4.78 -12.07
N TYR A 42 4.20 5.91 -12.46
CA TYR A 42 2.82 6.21 -12.10
C TYR A 42 1.81 5.20 -12.65
N ALA A 43 2.04 4.68 -13.86
CA ALA A 43 1.20 3.61 -14.40
C ALA A 43 1.23 2.35 -13.53
N VAL A 44 2.40 1.95 -13.02
CA VAL A 44 2.53 0.80 -12.11
C VAL A 44 1.86 1.06 -10.75
N LEU A 45 2.02 2.27 -10.20
CA LEU A 45 1.35 2.68 -8.96
C LEU A 45 -0.18 2.62 -9.09
N SER A 46 -0.71 3.23 -10.16
CA SER A 46 -2.15 3.28 -10.42
C SER A 46 -2.77 1.89 -10.57
N LYS A 47 -2.10 0.99 -11.30
CA LYS A 47 -2.53 -0.41 -11.48
C LYS A 47 -2.66 -1.17 -10.15
N ARG A 48 -1.91 -0.77 -9.12
CA ARG A 48 -1.80 -1.45 -7.81
C ARG A 48 -2.53 -0.71 -6.68
N ARG A 49 -3.51 0.13 -7.04
CA ARG A 49 -4.33 0.92 -6.08
C ARG A 49 -3.48 1.81 -5.16
N ALA A 50 -2.27 2.19 -5.59
CA ALA A 50 -1.42 3.05 -4.77
C ALA A 50 -1.94 4.49 -4.80
N ARG A 51 -1.87 5.17 -3.66
CA ARG A 51 -2.25 6.58 -3.51
C ARG A 51 -1.02 7.43 -3.32
N VAL A 52 -0.73 8.30 -4.28
CA VAL A 52 0.38 9.26 -4.22
C VAL A 52 0.03 10.35 -3.21
N LEU A 53 0.97 10.66 -2.31
CA LEU A 53 0.81 11.63 -1.24
C LEU A 53 1.59 12.92 -1.53
N ARG A 54 2.82 12.75 -2.03
CA ARG A 54 3.75 13.85 -2.30
C ARG A 54 4.68 13.50 -3.43
N GLU A 55 4.99 14.50 -4.25
CA GLU A 55 6.03 14.47 -5.26
C GLU A 55 6.89 15.72 -5.06
N ASP A 56 8.20 15.55 -4.93
CA ASP A 56 9.16 16.65 -4.85
C ASP A 56 10.28 16.44 -5.86
N MET A 57 10.68 17.51 -6.54
CA MET A 57 11.91 17.52 -7.34
C MET A 57 13.10 17.80 -6.43
N VAL A 58 14.17 17.03 -6.58
CA VAL A 58 15.43 17.27 -5.86
C VAL A 58 16.20 18.35 -6.59
N GLU A 59 16.23 19.56 -6.03
CA GLU A 59 16.91 20.72 -6.61
C GLU A 59 18.35 20.42 -7.01
N GLY A 60 18.75 20.89 -8.20
CA GLY A 60 20.08 20.64 -8.76
C GLY A 60 20.27 19.25 -9.39
N THR A 61 19.23 18.40 -9.41
CA THR A 61 19.27 17.07 -10.04
C THR A 61 18.01 16.82 -10.89
N PRO A 62 18.03 15.87 -11.84
CA PRO A 62 16.84 15.48 -12.61
C PRO A 62 15.94 14.47 -11.86
N LEU A 63 16.11 14.32 -10.55
CA LEU A 63 15.47 13.28 -9.75
C LEU A 63 14.23 13.80 -9.04
N PHE A 64 13.20 12.96 -8.99
CA PHE A 64 11.96 13.17 -8.27
C PHE A 64 11.86 12.15 -7.14
N LEU A 65 11.41 12.62 -5.99
CA LEU A 65 11.04 11.80 -4.84
C LEU A 65 9.52 11.73 -4.75
N VAL A 66 8.99 10.51 -4.78
CA VAL A 66 7.55 10.25 -4.70
C VAL A 66 7.25 9.43 -3.46
N SER A 67 6.34 9.93 -2.64
CA SER A 67 5.80 9.23 -1.48
C SER A 67 4.38 8.77 -1.78
N ALA A 68 4.12 7.49 -1.62
CA ALA A 68 2.81 6.90 -1.86
C ALA A 68 2.42 5.89 -0.77
N PHE A 69 1.13 5.63 -0.63
CA PHE A 69 0.63 4.45 0.06
C PHE A 69 0.35 3.32 -0.93
N LEU A 70 0.72 2.09 -0.58
CA LEU A 70 0.53 0.90 -1.39
C LEU A 70 -0.08 -0.20 -0.52
N PRO A 71 -1.25 -0.78 -0.87
CA PRO A 71 -1.76 -1.95 -0.16
C PRO A 71 -0.78 -3.11 -0.20
N VAL A 72 -0.57 -3.79 0.93
CA VAL A 72 0.41 -4.90 1.05
C VAL A 72 0.06 -6.06 0.12
N VAL A 73 -1.23 -6.36 -0.07
CA VAL A 73 -1.68 -7.40 -1.01
C VAL A 73 -1.26 -7.07 -2.44
N GLU A 74 -1.28 -5.77 -2.80
CA GLU A 74 -0.91 -5.27 -4.11
C GLU A 74 0.60 -5.05 -4.28
N SER A 75 1.43 -5.30 -3.25
CA SER A 75 2.88 -5.10 -3.35
C SER A 75 3.64 -6.31 -3.91
N LEU A 76 2.97 -7.45 -4.07
CA LEU A 76 3.63 -8.66 -4.57
C LEU A 76 4.16 -8.47 -6.00
N GLY A 77 5.47 -8.60 -6.19
CA GLY A 77 6.12 -8.35 -7.47
C GLY A 77 6.23 -6.86 -7.87
N PHE A 78 5.80 -5.92 -7.02
CA PHE A 78 5.83 -4.49 -7.30
C PHE A 78 7.25 -3.98 -7.59
N ALA A 79 8.22 -4.34 -6.74
CA ALA A 79 9.60 -3.91 -6.91
C ALA A 79 10.22 -4.41 -8.23
N GLY A 80 9.88 -5.62 -8.64
CA GLY A 80 10.31 -6.18 -9.93
C GLY A 80 9.67 -5.46 -11.12
N GLU A 81 8.37 -5.19 -11.06
CA GLU A 81 7.64 -4.47 -12.12
C GLU A 81 8.14 -3.03 -12.26
N ILE A 82 8.32 -2.30 -11.15
CA ILE A 82 8.90 -0.94 -11.16
C ILE A 82 10.30 -0.94 -11.78
N ARG A 83 11.18 -1.85 -11.33
CA ARG A 83 12.54 -1.94 -11.87
C ARG A 83 12.52 -2.24 -13.37
N LYS A 84 11.66 -3.15 -13.82
CA LYS A 84 11.53 -3.49 -15.25
C LYS A 84 11.01 -2.31 -16.08
N MET A 85 9.95 -1.64 -15.62
CA MET A 85 9.32 -0.55 -16.37
C MET A 85 10.19 0.70 -16.46
N THR A 86 11.07 0.91 -15.48
CA THR A 86 11.99 2.05 -15.42
C THR A 86 13.41 1.70 -15.89
N SER A 87 13.63 0.51 -16.46
CA SER A 87 14.97 0.03 -16.85
C SER A 87 16.01 0.09 -15.72
N GLY A 88 15.56 -0.07 -14.47
CA GLY A 88 16.40 0.02 -13.27
C GLY A 88 16.52 1.39 -12.65
N ALA A 89 15.98 2.44 -13.28
CA ALA A 89 16.14 3.82 -12.83
C ALA A 89 15.30 4.20 -11.59
N ALA A 90 14.36 3.34 -11.18
CA ALA A 90 13.60 3.52 -9.95
C ALA A 90 13.67 2.29 -9.04
N HIS A 91 13.76 2.53 -7.74
CA HIS A 91 13.74 1.50 -6.71
C HIS A 91 12.76 1.89 -5.59
N PRO A 92 11.77 1.05 -5.26
CA PRO A 92 10.86 1.33 -4.17
C PRO A 92 11.45 0.91 -2.82
N GLN A 93 11.23 1.75 -1.81
CA GLN A 93 11.39 1.42 -0.39
C GLN A 93 10.01 1.25 0.23
N LEU A 94 9.74 0.08 0.79
CA LEU A 94 8.46 -0.26 1.40
C LEU A 94 8.62 -0.42 2.92
N VAL A 95 7.87 0.37 3.68
CA VAL A 95 7.85 0.32 5.15
C VAL A 95 6.40 0.20 5.61
N PHE A 96 6.11 -0.71 6.55
CA PHE A 96 4.76 -0.83 7.11
C PHE A 96 4.32 0.51 7.70
N SER A 97 3.12 0.95 7.35
CA SER A 97 2.58 2.23 7.83
C SER A 97 1.42 2.00 8.80
N HIS A 98 0.32 1.38 8.33
CA HIS A 98 -0.90 1.25 9.11
C HIS A 98 -1.84 0.19 8.53
N TRP A 99 -2.95 -0.05 9.23
CA TRP A 99 -4.11 -0.78 8.75
C TRP A 99 -5.16 0.21 8.25
N GLN A 100 -5.70 -0.01 7.07
CA GLN A 100 -6.73 0.82 6.45
C GLN A 100 -8.02 0.01 6.32
N THR A 101 -9.15 0.58 6.73
CA THR A 101 -10.46 -0.02 6.49
C THR A 101 -10.74 -0.07 4.99
N LEU A 102 -11.10 -1.25 4.50
CA LEU A 102 -11.53 -1.45 3.13
C LEU A 102 -12.93 -0.90 2.93
N ASP A 103 -13.12 -0.15 1.86
CA ASP A 103 -14.44 0.30 1.44
C ASP A 103 -15.19 -0.79 0.67
N ALA A 104 -15.29 -1.97 1.30
CA ALA A 104 -16.10 -3.09 0.87
C ALA A 104 -16.96 -3.57 2.06
N ASP A 105 -18.16 -4.05 1.78
CA ASP A 105 -19.04 -4.70 2.74
C ASP A 105 -18.81 -6.23 2.66
N PRO A 106 -18.25 -6.86 3.70
CA PRO A 106 -17.78 -8.25 3.65
C PRO A 106 -18.83 -9.32 3.95
#